data_AF-A0A2D5YTN6-F1
#
_entry.id   AF-A0A2D5YTN6-F1
#
_cell.length_a   1.000
_cell.length_b   1.000
_cell.length_c   1.000
_cell.angle_alpha   90.00
_cell.angle_beta   90.00
_cell.angle_gamma   90.00
#
_symmetry.space_group_name_H-M   'P 1'
#
loop_
_entity.id
_entity.type
_entity.pdbx_description
1 polymer ?
#
loop_
_entity_poly.entity_id
_entity_poly.type
_entity_poly.pdbx_seq_one_letter_code
_entity_poly.pdbx_strand_id
1 'polypeptide(L)'
;MGTDWQLIRDTLSATIDACEKLELLAVTDAEKGDPRARVGDNEEGVAVGDFFDRFWTYPEGVQRDIIRLRSKLGSGDQKHHTAFSRALVNTALACAEIIDVRSEELHREVEGFESHCGSAGRSMKSQLTGIGSIYASWMVPSITKAVTDYREHPPK
;
A
#
# COMPACT_ATOMS: atom_id res chain seq x y z
N MET A 1 14.71 19.90 1.64
CA MET A 1 14.39 18.51 1.22
C MET A 1 12.89 18.38 1.16
N GLY A 2 12.36 17.80 0.09
CA GLY A 2 10.93 17.49 -0.03
C GLY A 2 10.79 16.06 -0.53
N THR A 3 9.84 15.32 0.03
CA THR A 3 9.43 14.04 -0.54
C THR A 3 8.74 14.31 -1.87
N ASP A 4 9.15 13.61 -2.94
CA ASP A 4 8.39 13.59 -4.19
C ASP A 4 7.15 12.72 -4.02
N TRP A 5 6.08 13.33 -3.52
CA TRP A 5 4.81 12.63 -3.30
C TRP A 5 4.11 12.24 -4.59
N GLN A 6 4.42 12.90 -5.72
CA GLN A 6 3.81 12.55 -6.99
C GLN A 6 4.36 11.21 -7.48
N LEU A 7 5.69 11.05 -7.46
CA LEU A 7 6.34 9.78 -7.81
C LEU A 7 5.82 8.60 -6.98
N ILE A 8 5.62 8.80 -5.67
CA ILE A 8 5.08 7.75 -4.78
C ILE A 8 3.65 7.37 -5.19
N ARG A 9 2.79 8.36 -5.47
CA ARG A 9 1.40 8.09 -5.91
C ARG A 9 1.38 7.36 -7.24
N ASP A 10 2.13 7.84 -8.23
CA ASP A 10 2.16 7.23 -9.56
C ASP A 10 2.63 5.78 -9.50
N THR A 11 3.65 5.48 -8.69
CA THR A 11 4.17 4.13 -8.51
C THR A 11 3.14 3.20 -7.86
N LEU A 12 2.46 3.67 -6.80
CA LEU A 12 1.44 2.88 -6.11
C LEU A 12 0.20 2.68 -6.99
N SER A 13 -0.27 3.72 -7.68
CA SER A 13 -1.39 3.63 -8.62
C SER A 13 -1.09 2.65 -9.75
N ALA A 14 0.10 2.70 -10.35
CA ALA A 14 0.47 1.74 -11.40
C ALA A 14 0.49 0.29 -10.89
N THR A 15 0.85 0.08 -9.62
CA THR A 15 0.80 -1.25 -8.99
C THR A 15 -0.64 -1.69 -8.77
N ILE A 16 -1.51 -0.80 -8.29
CA ILE A 16 -2.95 -1.07 -8.12
C ILE A 16 -3.59 -1.40 -9.47
N ASP A 17 -3.37 -0.57 -10.50
CA ASP A 17 -3.89 -0.79 -11.85
C ASP A 17 -3.45 -2.15 -12.42
N ALA A 18 -2.23 -2.58 -12.12
CA ALA A 18 -1.73 -3.89 -12.54
C ALA A 18 -2.46 -5.02 -11.79
N CYS A 19 -2.63 -4.91 -10.46
CA CYS A 19 -3.41 -5.86 -9.67
C CYS A 19 -4.85 -5.99 -10.19
N GLU A 20 -5.54 -4.86 -10.39
CA GLU A 20 -6.91 -4.84 -10.90
C GLU A 20 -7.02 -5.52 -12.27
N LYS A 21 -6.10 -5.21 -13.20
CA LYS A 21 -6.09 -5.84 -14.52
C LYS A 21 -5.79 -7.33 -14.46
N LEU A 22 -4.86 -7.77 -13.60
CA LEU A 22 -4.53 -9.17 -13.43
C LEU A 22 -5.68 -9.96 -12.79
N GLU A 23 -6.40 -9.37 -11.84
CA GLU A 23 -7.59 -9.95 -11.23
C GLU A 23 -8.71 -10.14 -12.27
N LEU A 24 -8.94 -9.14 -13.13
CA LEU A 24 -9.92 -9.21 -14.23
C LEU A 24 -9.62 -10.30 -15.26
N LEU A 25 -8.35 -10.71 -15.41
CA LEU A 25 -8.00 -11.83 -16.29
C LEU A 25 -8.44 -13.18 -15.74
N ALA A 26 -8.79 -13.27 -14.45
CA ALA A 26 -9.25 -14.49 -13.79
C ALA A 26 -8.35 -15.71 -14.05
N VAL A 27 -7.02 -15.50 -14.07
CA VAL A 27 -6.04 -16.54 -14.38
C VAL A 27 -6.17 -17.69 -13.38
N THR A 28 -6.55 -18.86 -13.91
CA THR A 28 -6.79 -20.06 -13.12
C THR A 28 -5.48 -20.71 -12.67
N ASP A 29 -5.53 -21.51 -11.60
CA ASP A 29 -4.37 -22.28 -11.16
C ASP A 29 -3.92 -23.32 -12.21
N ALA A 30 -4.84 -23.78 -13.05
CA ALA A 30 -4.52 -24.63 -14.20
C ALA A 30 -3.65 -23.87 -15.22
N GLU A 31 -3.99 -22.61 -15.52
CA GLU A 31 -3.19 -21.77 -16.42
C GLU A 31 -1.85 -21.36 -15.80
N LYS A 32 -1.79 -21.08 -14.49
CA LYS A 32 -0.53 -20.82 -13.79
C LYS A 32 0.43 -22.02 -13.84
N GLY A 33 -0.11 -23.24 -13.76
CA GLY A 33 0.65 -24.49 -13.77
C GLY A 33 0.90 -25.10 -15.15
N ASP A 34 0.30 -24.57 -16.23
CA ASP A 34 0.48 -25.11 -17.58
C ASP A 34 1.75 -24.53 -18.24
N PRO A 35 2.76 -25.35 -18.58
CA PRO A 35 3.99 -24.88 -19.21
C PRO A 35 3.78 -24.27 -20.61
N ARG A 36 2.58 -24.40 -21.20
CA ARG A 36 2.21 -23.77 -22.47
C ARG A 36 1.65 -22.35 -22.29
N ALA A 37 1.17 -22.01 -21.10
CA ALA A 37 0.74 -20.65 -20.78
C ALA A 37 2.00 -19.82 -20.47
N ARG A 38 2.50 -19.11 -21.49
CA ARG A 38 3.77 -18.37 -21.42
C ARG A 38 3.57 -16.90 -21.75
N VAL A 39 4.32 -16.04 -21.04
CA VAL A 39 4.41 -14.60 -21.24
C VAL A 39 5.62 -14.31 -22.13
N GLY A 40 5.37 -13.71 -23.30
CA GLY A 40 6.37 -13.37 -24.31
C GLY A 40 6.15 -14.11 -25.64
N ASP A 41 6.61 -13.51 -26.74
CA ASP A 41 6.31 -13.98 -28.11
C ASP A 41 7.27 -15.07 -28.63
N ASN A 42 8.23 -15.53 -27.82
CA ASN A 42 9.31 -16.44 -28.23
C ASN A 42 9.44 -17.67 -27.32
N GLU A 43 10.28 -18.64 -27.73
CA GLU A 43 10.55 -19.88 -26.98
C GLU A 43 11.20 -19.64 -25.59
N GLU A 44 11.66 -18.41 -25.34
CA GLU A 44 12.19 -17.94 -24.05
C GLU A 44 11.11 -17.35 -23.12
N GLY A 45 9.83 -17.37 -23.54
CA GLY A 45 8.72 -16.85 -22.73
C GLY A 45 8.66 -17.47 -21.34
N VAL A 46 8.30 -16.67 -20.33
CA VAL A 46 8.26 -17.12 -18.93
C VAL A 46 6.89 -17.74 -18.65
N ALA A 47 6.83 -18.87 -17.93
CA ALA A 47 5.54 -19.45 -17.56
C ALA A 47 4.70 -18.43 -16.78
N VAL A 48 3.37 -18.43 -16.97
CA VAL A 48 2.48 -17.48 -16.29
C VAL A 48 2.63 -17.58 -14.76
N GLY A 49 2.74 -18.80 -14.21
CA GLY A 49 3.03 -18.99 -12.77
C GLY A 49 4.31 -18.30 -12.31
N ASP A 50 5.42 -18.51 -13.03
CA ASP A 50 6.71 -17.86 -12.72
C ASP A 50 6.63 -16.33 -12.83
N PHE A 51 5.79 -15.81 -13.74
CA PHE A 51 5.56 -14.37 -13.87
C PHE A 51 4.83 -13.81 -12.64
N PHE A 52 3.80 -14.51 -12.13
CA PHE A 52 3.11 -14.12 -10.90
C PHE A 52 4.06 -14.18 -9.69
N ASP A 53 4.97 -15.14 -9.62
CA ASP A 53 6.01 -15.17 -8.57
C ASP A 53 6.96 -13.97 -8.66
N ARG A 54 7.31 -13.56 -9.88
CA ARG A 54 8.15 -12.36 -10.10
C ARG A 54 7.41 -11.07 -9.79
N PHE A 55 6.09 -11.03 -9.97
CA PHE A 55 5.27 -9.84 -9.75
C PHE A 55 5.40 -9.33 -8.31
N TRP A 56 5.35 -10.22 -7.31
CA TRP A 56 5.48 -9.82 -5.91
C TRP A 56 6.93 -9.66 -5.43
N THR A 57 7.89 -10.38 -6.04
CA THR A 57 9.32 -10.27 -5.66
C THR A 57 10.03 -9.06 -6.29
N TYR A 58 9.54 -8.51 -7.41
CA TYR A 58 10.18 -7.38 -8.08
C TYR A 58 10.25 -6.11 -7.20
N PRO A 59 9.16 -5.66 -6.53
CA PRO A 59 9.22 -4.53 -5.61
C PRO A 59 10.26 -4.70 -4.48
N GLU A 60 10.46 -5.92 -3.97
CA GLU A 60 11.48 -6.22 -2.96
C GLU A 60 12.89 -5.98 -3.51
N GLY A 61 13.16 -6.44 -4.74
CA GLY A 61 14.42 -6.19 -5.43
C GLY A 61 14.72 -4.70 -5.58
N VAL A 62 13.73 -3.93 -6.05
CA VAL A 62 13.82 -2.46 -6.19
C VAL A 62 14.05 -1.78 -4.84
N GLN A 63 13.35 -2.21 -3.79
CA GLN A 63 13.53 -1.66 -2.43
C GLN A 63 14.98 -1.82 -1.97
N ARG A 64 15.56 -3.01 -2.15
CA ARG A 64 16.97 -3.28 -1.81
C ARG A 64 17.93 -2.38 -2.58
N ASP A 65 17.68 -2.15 -3.87
CA ASP A 65 18.53 -1.28 -4.68
C ASP A 65 18.39 0.19 -4.28
N ILE A 66 17.20 0.67 -3.92
CA ILE A 66 17.01 2.01 -3.33
C ILE A 66 17.82 2.15 -2.03
N ILE A 67 17.81 1.16 -1.14
CA ILE A 67 18.60 1.18 0.10
C ILE A 67 20.09 1.30 -0.22
N ARG A 68 20.60 0.49 -1.17
CA ARG A 68 22.00 0.54 -1.61
C ARG A 68 22.37 1.89 -2.22
N LEU A 69 21.51 2.45 -3.07
CA LEU A 69 21.71 3.76 -3.70
C LEU A 69 21.77 4.87 -2.64
N ARG A 70 20.86 4.85 -1.67
CA ARG A 70 20.88 5.82 -0.56
C ARG A 70 22.16 5.76 0.25
N SER A 71 22.63 4.54 0.53
CA SER A 71 23.91 4.31 1.22
C SER A 71 25.07 4.92 0.42
N LYS A 72 25.14 4.64 -0.90
CA LYS A 72 26.16 5.19 -1.81
C LYS A 72 26.11 6.72 -1.96
N LEU A 73 24.92 7.32 -1.91
CA LEU A 73 24.71 8.77 -2.00
C LEU A 73 25.04 9.50 -0.69
N GLY A 74 25.53 8.80 0.35
CA GLY A 74 25.83 9.42 1.65
C GLY A 74 24.59 9.92 2.39
N SER A 75 23.39 9.53 1.95
CA SER A 75 22.11 9.92 2.58
C SER A 75 21.85 9.18 3.91
N GLY A 76 22.84 8.43 4.37
CA GLY A 76 22.80 7.59 5.57
C GLY A 76 21.91 6.36 5.42
N ASP A 77 22.34 5.25 6.01
CA ASP A 77 21.44 4.13 6.25
C ASP A 77 20.36 4.59 7.23
N GLN A 78 19.10 4.59 6.78
CA GLN A 78 17.98 4.79 7.70
C GLN A 78 17.88 3.55 8.58
N LYS A 79 18.42 3.63 9.80
CA LYS A 79 18.31 2.54 10.79
C LYS A 79 16.85 2.17 11.07
N HIS A 80 15.94 3.13 10.92
CA HIS A 80 14.51 2.94 11.09
C HIS A 80 13.72 3.70 10.02
N HIS A 81 12.62 3.09 9.57
CA HIS A 81 11.59 3.78 8.77
C HIS A 81 11.04 4.97 9.55
N THR A 82 10.87 6.11 8.88
CA THR A 82 10.21 7.30 9.43
C THR A 82 8.75 7.00 9.79
N ALA A 83 8.14 7.83 10.64
CA ALA A 83 6.72 7.72 10.96
C ALA A 83 5.82 7.72 9.70
N PHE A 84 6.15 8.55 8.71
CA PHE A 84 5.41 8.62 7.43
C PHE A 84 5.57 7.35 6.59
N SER A 85 6.78 6.80 6.51
CA SER A 85 7.02 5.53 5.80
C SER A 85 6.25 4.38 6.46
N ARG A 86 6.24 4.31 7.79
CA ARG A 86 5.49 3.28 8.54
C ARG A 86 3.98 3.43 8.34
N ALA A 87 3.46 4.66 8.37
CA ALA A 87 2.05 4.92 8.11
C ALA A 87 1.63 4.44 6.71
N LEU A 88 2.45 4.70 5.69
CA LEU A 88 2.19 4.25 4.32
C LEU A 88 2.18 2.72 4.21
N VAL A 89 3.20 2.04 4.77
CA VAL A 89 3.30 0.57 4.77
C VAL A 89 2.12 -0.05 5.51
N ASN A 90 1.79 0.42 6.71
CA ASN A 90 0.67 -0.12 7.48
C ASN A 90 -0.69 0.11 6.80
N THR A 91 -0.84 1.24 6.10
CA THR A 91 -2.05 1.49 5.29
C THR A 91 -2.13 0.50 4.14
N ALA A 92 -1.03 0.26 3.42
CA ALA A 92 -0.99 -0.73 2.34
C ALA A 92 -1.28 -2.16 2.86
N LEU A 93 -0.74 -2.53 4.02
CA LEU A 93 -1.06 -3.81 4.68
C LEU A 93 -2.56 -3.92 5.00
N ALA A 94 -3.17 -2.87 5.58
CA ALA A 94 -4.61 -2.86 5.85
C ALA A 94 -5.46 -2.98 4.57
N CYS A 95 -5.02 -2.37 3.45
CA CYS A 95 -5.66 -2.56 2.15
C CYS A 95 -5.49 -4.00 1.63
N ALA A 96 -4.34 -4.62 1.85
CA ALA A 96 -4.05 -5.97 1.35
C ALA A 96 -4.98 -7.04 1.96
N GLU A 97 -5.41 -6.85 3.22
CA GLU A 97 -6.34 -7.77 3.91
C GLU A 97 -7.73 -7.88 3.27
N ILE A 98 -8.09 -6.95 2.36
CA ILE A 98 -9.38 -6.97 1.67
C ILE A 98 -9.29 -7.40 0.20
N ILE A 99 -8.10 -7.75 -0.29
CA ILE A 99 -7.93 -8.33 -1.62
C ILE A 99 -8.61 -9.71 -1.64
N ASP A 100 -9.26 -10.07 -2.74
CA ASP A 100 -10.07 -11.29 -2.90
C ASP A 100 -11.26 -11.43 -1.94
N VAL A 101 -11.65 -10.35 -1.23
CA VAL A 101 -12.85 -10.34 -0.38
C VAL A 101 -14.08 -9.96 -1.19
N ARG A 102 -15.16 -10.74 -1.05
CA ARG A 102 -16.42 -10.49 -1.76
C ARG A 102 -17.06 -9.17 -1.31
N SER A 103 -17.71 -8.48 -2.24
CA SER A 103 -18.35 -7.19 -1.96
C SER A 103 -19.38 -7.26 -0.82
N GLU A 104 -20.15 -8.35 -0.74
CA GLU A 104 -21.14 -8.53 0.33
C GLU A 104 -20.48 -8.65 1.71
N GLU A 105 -19.33 -9.34 1.78
CA GLU A 105 -18.57 -9.52 3.02
C GLU A 105 -17.88 -8.23 3.46
N LEU A 106 -17.34 -7.47 2.50
CA LEU A 106 -16.71 -6.18 2.73
C LEU A 106 -17.67 -5.17 3.40
N HIS A 107 -18.95 -5.23 3.02
CA HIS A 107 -20.00 -4.34 3.51
C HIS A 107 -20.76 -4.86 4.73
N ARG A 108 -20.61 -6.14 5.10
CA ARG A 108 -21.37 -6.76 6.18
C ARG A 108 -20.97 -6.17 7.54
N GLU A 109 -21.96 -5.67 8.27
CA GLU A 109 -21.79 -5.24 9.66
C GLU A 109 -21.72 -6.45 10.59
N VAL A 110 -20.76 -6.41 11.52
CA VAL A 110 -20.56 -7.49 12.50
C VAL A 110 -21.08 -7.05 13.86
N GLU A 111 -22.11 -7.73 14.36
CA GLU A 111 -22.68 -7.47 15.68
C GLU A 111 -21.65 -7.78 16.78
N GLY A 112 -21.59 -6.93 17.81
CA GLY A 112 -20.65 -7.08 18.92
C GLY A 112 -19.19 -6.74 18.60
N PHE A 113 -18.85 -6.36 17.37
CA PHE A 113 -17.49 -5.93 17.03
C PHE A 113 -17.21 -4.51 17.54
N GLU A 114 -16.09 -4.35 18.24
CA GLU A 114 -15.60 -3.04 18.71
C GLU A 114 -14.77 -2.37 17.61
N SER A 115 -15.38 -1.36 17.00
CA SER A 115 -14.80 -0.51 15.97
C SER A 115 -13.51 0.18 16.45
N HIS A 116 -12.49 0.24 15.58
CA HIS A 116 -11.32 1.08 15.84
C HIS A 116 -11.69 2.57 15.82
N CYS A 117 -10.92 3.40 16.52
CA CYS A 117 -11.22 4.83 16.61
C CYS A 117 -11.34 5.45 15.21
N GLY A 118 -12.34 6.32 15.02
CA GLY A 118 -12.59 7.03 13.76
C GLY A 118 -13.20 6.20 12.62
N SER A 119 -13.47 4.90 12.83
CA SER A 119 -14.28 4.13 11.87
C SER A 119 -15.78 4.39 12.09
N ALA A 120 -16.53 4.49 10.99
CA ALA A 120 -17.96 4.88 11.00
C ALA A 120 -18.93 3.68 11.14
N GLY A 121 -18.41 2.48 11.43
CA GLY A 121 -19.18 1.23 11.45
C GLY A 121 -18.33 0.05 11.94
N ARG A 122 -18.83 -1.17 11.73
CA ARG A 122 -18.24 -2.45 12.16
C ARG A 122 -17.94 -3.40 10.99
N SER A 123 -18.09 -2.92 9.74
CA SER A 123 -17.69 -3.63 8.53
C SER A 123 -16.22 -3.38 8.17
N MET A 124 -15.60 -4.27 7.39
CA MET A 124 -14.23 -4.09 6.87
C MET A 124 -14.11 -2.78 6.08
N LYS A 125 -15.10 -2.45 5.25
CA LYS A 125 -15.19 -1.15 4.55
C LYS A 125 -15.12 0.03 5.51
N SER A 126 -15.87 -0.01 6.62
CA SER A 126 -15.90 1.08 7.58
C SER A 126 -14.56 1.29 8.29
N GLN A 127 -13.82 0.19 8.54
CA GLN A 127 -12.48 0.27 9.13
C GLN A 127 -11.50 0.92 8.16
N LEU A 128 -11.50 0.50 6.91
CA LEU A 128 -10.57 1.02 5.90
C LEU A 128 -10.84 2.49 5.55
N THR A 129 -12.12 2.86 5.38
CA THR A 129 -12.52 4.27 5.12
C THR A 129 -12.28 5.19 6.33
N GLY A 130 -12.22 4.62 7.54
CA GLY A 130 -11.84 5.32 8.77
C GLY A 130 -10.42 5.89 8.70
N ILE A 131 -9.46 5.18 8.08
CA ILE A 131 -8.06 5.63 7.98
C ILE A 131 -7.96 7.02 7.33
N GLY A 132 -8.56 7.17 6.14
CA GLY A 132 -8.54 8.44 5.41
C GLY A 132 -9.26 9.57 6.17
N SER A 133 -10.40 9.24 6.79
CA SER A 133 -11.19 10.19 7.57
C SER A 133 -10.42 10.71 8.79
N ILE A 134 -9.74 9.84 9.54
CA ILE A 134 -8.91 10.24 10.69
C ILE A 134 -7.77 11.14 10.24
N TYR A 135 -7.08 10.77 9.16
CA TYR A 135 -5.94 11.53 8.68
C TYR A 135 -6.34 12.93 8.23
N ALA A 136 -7.39 13.03 7.41
CA ALA A 136 -7.82 14.29 6.82
C ALA A 136 -8.59 15.18 7.79
N SER A 137 -9.51 14.62 8.57
CA SER A 137 -10.46 15.40 9.37
C SER A 137 -9.99 15.68 10.79
N TRP A 138 -9.10 14.86 11.34
CA TRP A 138 -8.65 15.02 12.72
C TRP A 138 -7.15 15.24 12.84
N MET A 139 -6.32 14.31 12.33
CA MET A 139 -4.88 14.30 12.60
C MET A 139 -4.16 15.51 11.99
N VAL A 140 -4.31 15.74 10.68
CA VAL A 140 -3.65 16.87 10.00
C VAL A 140 -4.11 18.22 10.57
N PRO A 141 -5.41 18.50 10.74
CA PRO A 141 -5.87 19.74 11.37
C PRO A 141 -5.35 19.92 12.80
N SER A 142 -5.37 18.87 13.62
CA SER A 142 -4.92 18.94 15.01
C SER A 142 -3.43 19.25 15.11
N ILE A 143 -2.59 18.58 14.32
CA ILE A 143 -1.14 18.83 14.27
C ILE A 143 -0.88 20.23 13.72
N THR A 144 -1.59 20.64 12.66
CA THR A 144 -1.46 21.98 12.07
C THR A 144 -1.76 23.04 13.11
N LYS A 145 -2.89 22.93 13.80
CA LYS A 145 -3.26 23.84 14.88
C LYS A 145 -2.18 23.89 15.97
N ALA A 146 -1.75 22.74 16.48
CA ALA A 146 -0.75 22.68 17.55
C ALA A 146 0.59 23.31 17.15
N VAL A 147 1.04 23.08 15.91
CA VAL A 147 2.28 23.66 15.38
C VAL A 147 2.14 25.17 15.16
N THR A 148 1.00 25.62 14.65
CA THR A 148 0.70 27.06 14.49
C THR A 148 0.66 27.76 15.84
N ASP A 149 -0.08 27.23 16.81
CA ASP A 149 -0.19 27.78 18.17
C ASP A 149 1.20 27.92 18.82
N TYR A 150 2.06 26.89 18.71
CA TYR A 150 3.43 26.90 19.23
C TYR A 150 4.31 27.99 18.58
N ARG A 151 4.15 28.21 17.27
CA ARG A 151 4.92 29.22 16.53
C ARG A 151 4.49 30.63 16.88
N GLU A 152 3.19 30.83 17.12
CA GLU A 152 2.63 32.14 17.49
C GLU A 152 2.89 32.48 18.96
N HIS A 153 2.92 31.47 19.84
CA HIS A 153 3.07 31.64 21.28
C HIS A 153 4.16 30.71 21.83
N PRO A 154 5.45 30.92 21.48
CA PRO A 154 6.53 30.06 21.95
C PRO A 154 6.64 30.14 23.48
N PRO A 155 6.86 29.00 24.17
CA PRO A 155 7.11 29.00 25.61
C PRO A 155 8.36 29.84 25.93
N LYS A 156 8.30 30.57 27.05
CA LYS A 156 9.40 31.42 27.55
C LYS A 156 10.60 30.59 28.01
#